data_AF-A0A7X8MP66-F1
#
_entry.id   AF-A0A7X8MP66-F1
#
_cell.length_a   1.000
_cell.length_b   1.000
_cell.length_c   1.000
_cell.angle_alpha   90.00
_cell.angle_beta   90.00
_cell.angle_gamma   90.00
#
_symmetry.space_group_name_H-M   'P 1'
#
loop_
_entity.id
_entity.type
_entity.pdbx_description
1 polymer ?
#
loop_
_entity_poly.entity_id
_entity_poly.type
_entity_poly.pdbx_seq_one_letter_code
_entity_poly.pdbx_strand_id
1 'polypeptide(L)'
;MKGMFDMTWTNLFYAIIGGLTAIVTAYTKKAYLDMKLERKFPVSGRYITKFQENMEENLAVTSSAELRQSGRRIYGRTAMSEDSRKWILEGKLSEEGHIHGIYYSEDAIDKRTGVFFLKIHSRRHMSGLRSSLDGERQGVSSGMYEFKPICNNISIKKLAKSHVPHIISIADNLLGKDHLSQEVLDKISNGSPDYYCEVAIDTHNKIVGFYIGYITHPKIIEEKMRITQDEIPRSLKYANKIGVIKTLVVDEKHQGYGIGTKLAESCMKEFKKAGVQMVCSIATKYKNSTNMNGILKNLGFNIIVEVPEYWSDESIEKGYKCMQCKETPCHCTAVIYNLTI
;
A
#
# COMPACT_ATOMS: atom_id res chain seq x y z
N MET A 1 -22.84 -17.62 73.09
CA MET A 1 -21.93 -18.00 71.99
C MET A 1 -22.62 -18.16 70.61
N LYS A 2 -23.93 -18.44 70.50
CA LYS A 2 -24.62 -18.53 69.18
C LYS A 2 -24.68 -17.21 68.39
N GLY A 3 -24.94 -16.07 69.04
CA GLY A 3 -25.09 -14.78 68.34
C GLY A 3 -23.78 -14.14 67.83
N MET A 4 -22.63 -14.50 68.40
CA MET A 4 -21.34 -13.93 67.99
C MET A 4 -20.79 -14.58 66.71
N PHE A 5 -21.08 -15.88 66.51
CA PHE A 5 -20.75 -16.59 65.28
C PHE A 5 -21.65 -16.17 64.11
N ASP A 6 -22.94 -15.93 64.32
CA ASP A 6 -23.85 -15.44 63.26
C ASP A 6 -23.43 -14.05 62.75
N MET A 7 -23.01 -13.17 63.66
CA MET A 7 -22.61 -11.81 63.30
C MET A 7 -21.28 -11.79 62.51
N THR A 8 -20.34 -12.68 62.81
CA THR A 8 -19.07 -12.78 62.07
C THR A 8 -19.27 -13.39 60.67
N TRP A 9 -20.13 -14.40 60.52
CA TRP A 9 -20.47 -14.97 59.21
C TRP A 9 -21.24 -13.99 58.33
N THR A 10 -22.16 -13.22 58.92
CA THR A 10 -22.92 -12.19 58.22
C THR A 10 -22.01 -11.06 57.73
N ASN A 11 -21.09 -10.59 58.57
CA ASN A 11 -20.11 -9.56 58.18
C ASN A 11 -19.14 -10.05 57.10
N LEU A 12 -18.70 -11.31 57.18
CA LEU A 12 -17.85 -11.93 56.16
C LEU A 12 -18.58 -12.04 54.81
N PHE A 13 -19.85 -12.43 54.83
CA PHE A 13 -20.70 -12.49 53.64
C PHE A 13 -20.87 -11.12 52.96
N TYR A 14 -21.16 -10.07 53.74
CA TYR A 14 -21.25 -8.70 53.21
C TYR A 14 -19.92 -8.20 52.65
N ALA A 15 -18.79 -8.53 53.27
CA ALA A 15 -17.47 -8.18 52.75
C ALA A 15 -17.17 -8.86 51.41
N ILE A 16 -17.52 -10.14 51.27
CA ILE A 16 -17.36 -10.90 50.02
C ILE A 16 -18.25 -10.31 48.92
N ILE A 17 -19.52 -10.06 49.19
CA ILE A 17 -20.44 -9.46 48.20
C ILE A 17 -20.00 -8.06 47.82
N GLY A 18 -19.61 -7.23 48.79
CA GLY A 18 -19.09 -5.88 48.54
C GLY A 18 -17.83 -5.91 47.68
N GLY A 19 -16.90 -6.81 47.98
CA GLY A 19 -15.69 -7.03 47.19
C GLY A 19 -15.99 -7.48 45.76
N LEU A 20 -16.85 -8.49 45.58
CA LEU A 20 -17.28 -8.98 44.27
C LEU A 20 -17.99 -7.88 43.46
N THR A 21 -18.86 -7.11 44.10
CA THR A 21 -19.58 -6.01 43.46
C THR A 21 -18.62 -4.91 43.01
N ALA A 22 -17.64 -4.54 43.84
CA ALA A 22 -16.61 -3.57 43.49
C ALA A 22 -15.75 -4.06 42.32
N ILE A 23 -15.36 -5.34 42.32
CA ILE A 23 -14.61 -5.98 41.24
C ILE A 23 -15.43 -5.93 39.94
N VAL A 24 -16.67 -6.42 39.94
CA VAL A 24 -17.55 -6.43 38.77
C VAL A 24 -17.77 -5.02 38.24
N THR A 25 -18.01 -4.04 39.11
CA THR A 25 -18.19 -2.62 38.74
C THR A 25 -16.91 -2.04 38.12
N ALA A 26 -15.74 -2.34 38.66
CA ALA A 26 -14.47 -1.89 38.10
C ALA A 26 -14.19 -2.52 36.73
N TYR A 27 -14.42 -3.83 36.56
CA TYR A 27 -14.23 -4.53 35.31
C TYR A 27 -15.20 -4.06 34.22
N THR A 28 -16.48 -3.90 34.56
CA THR A 28 -17.51 -3.40 33.63
C THR A 28 -17.22 -1.96 33.21
N LYS A 29 -16.86 -1.07 34.14
CA LYS A 29 -16.43 0.30 33.82
C LYS A 29 -15.22 0.31 32.90
N LYS A 30 -14.20 -0.53 33.18
CA LYS A 30 -13.02 -0.65 32.33
C LYS A 30 -13.37 -1.14 30.93
N ALA A 31 -14.15 -2.21 30.82
CA ALA A 31 -14.60 -2.78 29.54
C ALA A 31 -15.38 -1.75 28.71
N TYR A 32 -16.25 -0.96 29.37
CA TYR A 32 -16.99 0.11 28.71
C TYR A 32 -16.06 1.22 28.18
N LEU A 33 -15.09 1.67 28.99
CA LEU A 33 -14.11 2.68 28.56
C LEU A 33 -13.23 2.19 27.41
N ASP A 34 -12.80 0.93 27.48
CA ASP A 34 -12.00 0.28 26.44
C ASP A 34 -12.80 0.15 25.13
N MET A 35 -14.06 -0.29 25.19
CA MET A 35 -14.96 -0.33 24.03
C MET A 35 -15.20 1.07 23.44
N LYS A 36 -15.38 2.09 24.29
CA LYS A 36 -15.56 3.49 23.84
C LYS A 36 -14.31 3.99 23.11
N LEU A 37 -13.12 3.66 23.61
CA LEU A 37 -11.84 4.00 22.98
C LEU A 37 -11.66 3.29 21.64
N GLU A 38 -11.96 2.00 21.56
CA GLU A 38 -11.91 1.24 20.29
C GLU A 38 -12.81 1.84 19.22
N ARG A 39 -14.02 2.28 19.59
CA ARG A 39 -14.94 2.95 18.66
C ARG A 39 -14.44 4.33 18.24
N LYS A 40 -13.86 5.09 19.18
CA LYS A 40 -13.33 6.44 18.92
C LYS A 40 -12.07 6.38 18.04
N PHE A 41 -11.21 5.38 18.27
CA PHE A 41 -9.93 5.21 17.61
C PHE A 41 -9.76 3.75 17.16
N PRO A 42 -10.41 3.36 16.05
CA PRO A 42 -10.29 2.00 15.54
C PRO A 42 -8.92 1.79 14.87
N VAL A 43 -8.13 0.86 15.39
CA VAL A 43 -6.77 0.55 14.89
C VAL A 43 -6.69 -0.83 14.21
N SER A 44 -7.61 -1.75 14.52
CA SER A 44 -7.57 -3.09 13.92
C SER A 44 -7.68 -3.06 12.39
N GLY A 45 -6.79 -3.78 11.71
CA GLY A 45 -6.82 -3.93 10.26
C GLY A 45 -5.45 -4.14 9.62
N ARG A 46 -5.45 -4.16 8.28
CA ARG A 46 -4.23 -4.22 7.47
C ARG A 46 -3.83 -2.82 7.01
N TYR A 47 -2.52 -2.58 6.96
CA TYR A 47 -1.92 -1.29 6.65
C TYR A 47 -0.79 -1.45 5.63
N ILE A 48 -0.62 -0.43 4.79
CA ILE A 48 0.64 -0.15 4.11
C ILE A 48 1.43 0.75 5.03
N THR A 49 2.64 0.33 5.37
CA THR A 49 3.51 1.07 6.28
C THR A 49 4.70 1.62 5.53
N LYS A 50 5.10 2.84 5.86
CA LYS A 50 6.37 3.42 5.43
C LYS A 50 7.20 3.73 6.66
N PHE A 51 8.50 3.47 6.58
CA PHE A 51 9.42 3.88 7.62
C PHE A 51 10.71 4.42 7.06
N GLN A 52 11.26 5.41 7.76
CA GLN A 52 12.56 6.00 7.47
C GLN A 52 13.54 5.56 8.56
N GLU A 53 14.77 5.20 8.16
CA GLU A 53 15.81 4.82 9.11
C GLU A 53 16.43 6.04 9.80
N ASN A 54 16.56 7.14 9.06
CA ASN A 54 17.06 8.42 9.54
C ASN A 54 16.12 9.57 9.11
N MET A 55 15.98 10.59 9.96
CA MET A 55 15.21 11.81 9.69
C MET A 55 15.77 12.61 8.50
N GLU A 56 17.07 12.49 8.22
CA GLU A 56 17.75 13.18 7.12
C GLU A 56 17.61 12.44 5.77
N GLU A 57 17.21 11.17 5.80
CA GLU A 57 17.08 10.36 4.59
C GLU A 57 15.66 10.41 4.04
N ASN A 58 15.55 10.71 2.74
CA ASN A 58 14.28 10.63 2.01
C ASN A 58 13.88 9.19 1.65
N LEU A 59 14.69 8.19 2.01
CA LEU A 59 14.42 6.80 1.67
C LEU A 59 13.42 6.20 2.66
N ALA A 60 12.17 6.08 2.22
CA ALA A 60 11.12 5.41 2.99
C ALA A 60 10.94 3.97 2.49
N VAL A 61 11.25 3.00 3.33
CA VAL A 61 11.00 1.59 3.04
C VAL A 61 9.52 1.30 3.24
N THR A 62 8.89 0.67 2.24
CA THR A 62 7.47 0.31 2.28
C THR A 62 7.30 -1.15 2.68
N SER A 63 6.33 -1.43 3.55
CA SER A 63 6.03 -2.75 4.09
C SER A 63 4.53 -2.90 4.30
N SER A 64 4.07 -4.10 4.64
CA SER A 64 2.70 -4.35 5.07
C SER A 64 2.66 -4.61 6.57
N ALA A 65 1.59 -4.16 7.23
CA ALA A 65 1.34 -4.47 8.63
C ALA A 65 -0.07 -4.99 8.85
N GLU A 66 -0.23 -5.83 9.86
CA GLU A 66 -1.51 -6.22 10.41
C GLU A 66 -1.52 -5.85 11.90
N LEU A 67 -2.50 -5.04 12.29
CA LEU A 67 -2.67 -4.59 13.67
C LEU A 67 -3.99 -5.14 14.24
N ARG A 68 -3.95 -5.48 15.52
CA ARG A 68 -5.09 -5.89 16.34
C ARG A 68 -5.17 -4.99 17.57
N GLN A 69 -6.38 -4.62 17.91
CA GLN A 69 -6.69 -3.83 19.08
C GLN A 69 -7.58 -4.62 20.03
N SER A 70 -7.23 -4.58 21.32
CA SER A 70 -8.05 -5.06 22.43
C SER A 70 -8.02 -4.01 23.55
N GLY A 71 -9.10 -3.25 23.64
CA GLY A 71 -9.21 -2.03 24.41
C GLY A 71 -8.11 -1.05 24.06
N ARG A 72 -7.23 -0.81 25.05
CA ARG A 72 -6.05 0.03 24.90
C ARG A 72 -4.84 -0.71 24.34
N ARG A 73 -4.83 -2.04 24.32
CA ARG A 73 -3.67 -2.82 23.86
C ARG A 73 -3.68 -2.92 22.35
N ILE A 74 -2.54 -2.63 21.74
CA ILE A 74 -2.28 -2.80 20.32
C ILE A 74 -1.20 -3.86 20.17
N TYR A 75 -1.49 -4.85 19.34
CA TYR A 75 -0.54 -5.87 18.92
C TYR A 75 -0.49 -5.89 17.41
N GLY A 76 0.69 -6.03 16.82
CA GLY A 76 0.82 -6.02 15.38
C GLY A 76 2.06 -6.73 14.88
N ARG A 77 2.06 -6.95 13.57
CA ARG A 77 3.19 -7.51 12.84
C ARG A 77 3.43 -6.73 11.56
N THR A 78 4.69 -6.43 11.25
CA THR A 78 5.12 -5.91 9.94
C THR A 78 5.95 -6.97 9.23
N ALA A 79 5.90 -7.00 7.90
CA ALA A 79 6.71 -7.90 7.08
C ALA A 79 7.43 -7.10 5.99
N MET A 80 8.77 -7.04 6.06
CA MET A 80 9.58 -6.34 5.08
C MET A 80 9.65 -7.11 3.77
N SER A 81 9.41 -6.41 2.66
CA SER A 81 9.38 -7.01 1.32
C SER A 81 10.76 -7.41 0.80
N GLU A 82 11.84 -6.77 1.26
CA GLU A 82 13.18 -6.95 0.67
C GLU A 82 14.05 -8.00 1.40
N ASP A 83 13.82 -8.24 2.70
CA ASP A 83 14.73 -9.05 3.52
C ASP A 83 14.00 -10.06 4.41
N SER A 84 12.72 -10.34 4.12
CA SER A 84 11.88 -11.32 4.86
C SER A 84 11.70 -11.06 6.37
N ARG A 85 12.36 -10.03 6.92
CA ARG A 85 12.32 -9.67 8.34
C ARG A 85 10.92 -9.29 8.74
N LYS A 86 10.50 -9.84 9.87
CA LYS A 86 9.22 -9.56 10.49
C LYS A 86 9.44 -8.93 11.84
N TRP A 87 8.67 -7.88 12.11
CA TRP A 87 8.74 -7.19 13.39
C TRP A 87 7.42 -7.32 14.10
N ILE A 88 7.47 -7.60 15.38
CA ILE A 88 6.32 -7.56 16.28
C ILE A 88 6.23 -6.15 16.85
N LEU A 89 5.01 -5.62 16.90
CA LEU A 89 4.69 -4.32 17.47
C LEU A 89 3.77 -4.53 18.67
N GLU A 90 4.19 -4.02 19.83
CA GLU A 90 3.39 -4.04 21.05
C GLU A 90 3.26 -2.63 21.59
N GLY A 91 2.02 -2.14 21.69
CA GLY A 91 1.77 -0.77 22.10
C GLY A 91 0.49 -0.58 22.89
N LYS A 92 0.33 0.65 23.38
CA LYS A 92 -0.80 1.09 24.17
C LYS A 92 -1.38 2.38 23.60
N LEU A 93 -2.70 2.37 23.41
CA LEU A 93 -3.51 3.51 23.00
C LEU A 93 -3.83 4.41 24.20
N SER A 94 -3.55 5.71 24.04
CA SER A 94 -3.94 6.76 24.97
C SER A 94 -5.35 7.29 24.67
N GLU A 95 -5.91 8.03 25.62
CA GLU A 95 -7.26 8.61 25.49
C GLU A 95 -7.35 9.71 24.43
N GLU A 96 -6.19 10.25 24.05
CA GLU A 96 -6.01 11.29 23.04
C GLU A 96 -5.63 10.73 21.66
N GLY A 97 -5.70 9.41 21.46
CA GLY A 97 -5.46 8.80 20.15
C GLY A 97 -3.97 8.68 19.79
N HIS A 98 -3.09 8.56 20.78
CA HIS A 98 -1.67 8.26 20.56
C HIS A 98 -1.39 6.79 20.90
N ILE A 99 -0.56 6.13 20.10
CA ILE A 99 -0.10 4.77 20.37
C ILE A 99 1.40 4.83 20.65
N HIS A 100 1.82 4.33 21.81
CA HIS A 100 3.23 4.23 22.16
C HIS A 100 3.56 2.79 22.53
N GLY A 101 4.76 2.34 22.17
CA GLY A 101 5.10 0.94 22.32
C GLY A 101 6.52 0.61 21.93
N ILE A 102 6.79 -0.70 21.88
CA ILE A 102 8.04 -1.29 21.44
C ILE A 102 7.82 -2.09 20.17
N TYR A 103 8.86 -2.20 19.35
CA TYR A 103 8.91 -3.19 18.29
C TYR A 103 10.20 -4.00 18.40
N TYR A 104 10.15 -5.27 18.05
CA TYR A 104 11.28 -6.19 18.12
C TYR A 104 11.18 -7.24 17.02
N SER A 105 12.30 -7.86 16.66
CA SER A 105 12.31 -8.88 15.61
C SER A 105 11.51 -10.11 16.04
N GLU A 106 10.76 -10.71 15.11
CA GLU A 106 10.15 -12.03 15.31
C GLU A 106 11.22 -13.13 15.37
N ASP A 107 12.38 -12.93 14.73
CA ASP A 107 13.51 -13.84 14.78
C ASP A 107 14.23 -13.73 16.14
N ALA A 108 14.32 -14.86 16.85
CA ALA A 108 14.95 -14.95 18.17
C ALA A 108 16.46 -14.64 18.16
N ILE A 109 17.13 -14.72 17.00
CA ILE A 109 18.55 -14.41 16.86
C ILE A 109 18.76 -12.89 16.71
N ASP A 110 17.82 -12.20 16.07
CA ASP A 110 17.89 -10.76 15.84
C ASP A 110 17.45 -9.99 17.09
N LYS A 111 18.43 -9.51 17.85
CA LYS A 111 18.21 -8.79 19.11
C LYS A 111 17.82 -7.32 18.93
N ARG A 112 17.58 -6.85 17.70
CA ARG A 112 17.20 -5.46 17.47
C ARG A 112 15.82 -5.18 18.06
N THR A 113 15.74 -4.05 18.74
CA THR A 113 14.53 -3.56 19.37
C THR A 113 14.46 -2.04 19.22
N GLY A 114 13.27 -1.50 19.37
CA GLY A 114 13.08 -0.07 19.40
C GLY A 114 11.74 0.32 19.94
N VAL A 115 11.52 1.63 19.96
CA VAL A 115 10.30 2.26 20.45
C VAL A 115 9.60 2.98 19.31
N PHE A 116 8.28 3.10 19.41
CA PHE A 116 7.49 3.89 18.48
C PHE A 116 6.48 4.76 19.22
N PHE A 117 6.16 5.89 18.62
CA PHE A 117 5.11 6.80 19.04
C PHE A 117 4.32 7.25 17.81
N LEU A 118 3.05 6.89 17.74
CA LEU A 118 2.16 7.17 16.61
C LEU A 118 0.98 8.02 17.07
N LYS A 119 0.55 8.95 16.22
CA LYS A 119 -0.72 9.66 16.36
C LYS A 119 -1.72 9.14 15.36
N ILE A 120 -2.96 8.90 15.80
CA ILE A 120 -4.07 8.51 14.93
C ILE A 120 -4.70 9.78 14.35
N HIS A 121 -4.74 9.83 13.03
CA HIS A 121 -5.38 10.88 12.24
C HIS A 121 -6.72 10.38 11.67
N SER A 122 -7.32 11.19 10.79
CA SER A 122 -8.55 10.81 10.09
C SER A 122 -8.36 9.51 9.29
N ARG A 123 -9.47 8.77 9.10
CA ARG A 123 -9.51 7.50 8.34
C ARG A 123 -8.57 6.42 8.87
N ARG A 124 -8.19 6.44 10.15
CA ARG A 124 -7.22 5.49 10.77
C ARG A 124 -5.80 5.59 10.21
N HIS A 125 -5.48 6.65 9.47
CA HIS A 125 -4.10 6.94 9.09
C HIS A 125 -3.31 7.24 10.38
N MET A 126 -2.14 6.65 10.55
CA MET A 126 -1.29 6.93 11.71
C MET A 126 0.10 7.35 11.26
N SER A 127 0.69 8.32 11.95
CA SER A 127 2.08 8.68 11.72
C SER A 127 2.75 9.16 13.00
N GLY A 128 4.08 9.06 13.04
CA GLY A 128 4.86 9.54 14.15
C GLY A 128 6.29 9.04 14.11
N LEU A 129 6.91 8.90 15.27
CA LEU A 129 8.34 8.64 15.42
C LEU A 129 8.62 7.18 15.75
N ARG A 130 9.80 6.72 15.33
CA ARG A 130 10.43 5.49 15.80
C ARG A 130 11.87 5.77 16.19
N SER A 131 12.37 4.96 17.11
CA SER A 131 13.79 4.93 17.44
C SER A 131 14.24 3.49 17.64
N SER A 132 15.28 3.08 16.93
CA SER A 132 15.96 1.78 17.10
C SER A 132 17.21 1.94 17.92
N LEU A 133 17.47 0.93 18.74
CA LEU A 133 18.79 0.71 19.31
C LEU A 133 19.58 -0.20 18.36
N ASP A 134 20.73 0.28 17.89
CA ASP A 134 21.69 -0.54 17.16
C ASP A 134 22.52 -1.35 18.17
N GLY A 135 22.35 -2.68 18.12
CA GLY A 135 22.97 -3.60 19.07
C GLY A 135 24.50 -3.68 18.97
N GLU A 136 25.08 -3.33 17.82
CA GLU A 136 26.53 -3.43 17.61
C GLU A 136 27.27 -2.12 17.92
N ARG A 137 26.61 -0.96 17.77
CA ARG A 137 27.25 0.36 17.85
C ARG A 137 26.81 1.22 19.05
N GLN A 138 25.92 0.73 19.91
CA GLN A 138 25.28 1.52 21.00
C GLN A 138 24.67 2.85 20.51
N GLY A 139 24.32 2.94 19.23
CA GLY A 139 23.72 4.12 18.62
C GLY A 139 22.20 4.05 18.65
N VAL A 140 21.56 5.21 18.81
CA VAL A 140 20.11 5.34 18.58
C VAL A 140 19.90 5.96 17.21
N SER A 141 19.21 5.25 16.32
CA SER A 141 18.73 5.84 15.07
C SER A 141 17.25 6.16 15.20
N SER A 142 16.85 7.34 14.75
CA SER A 142 15.46 7.81 14.81
C SER A 142 14.96 8.16 13.42
N GLY A 143 13.69 7.87 13.18
CA GLY A 143 13.03 8.17 11.92
C GLY A 143 11.52 8.19 12.06
N MET A 144 10.83 8.28 10.92
CA MET A 144 9.38 8.36 10.87
C MET A 144 8.74 7.00 10.62
N TYR A 145 7.55 6.80 11.19
CA TYR A 145 6.59 5.78 10.79
C TYR A 145 5.34 6.42 10.19
N GLU A 146 4.82 5.82 9.12
CA GLU A 146 3.52 6.11 8.53
C GLU A 146 2.76 4.79 8.31
N PHE A 147 1.48 4.74 8.71
CA PHE A 147 0.59 3.60 8.57
C PHE A 147 -0.69 4.03 7.87
N LYS A 148 -0.86 3.67 6.60
CA LYS A 148 -2.08 3.92 5.83
C LYS A 148 -2.92 2.65 5.76
N PRO A 149 -4.17 2.64 6.23
CA PRO A 149 -4.99 1.44 6.19
C PRO A 149 -5.25 1.02 4.75
N ILE A 150 -5.27 -0.28 4.48
CA ILE A 150 -5.67 -0.78 3.17
C ILE A 150 -7.17 -0.52 3.00
N CYS A 151 -7.54 0.18 1.93
CA CYS A 151 -8.93 0.48 1.64
C CYS A 151 -9.64 -0.78 1.14
N ASN A 152 -10.47 -1.38 2.01
CA ASN A 152 -11.24 -2.57 1.67
C ASN A 152 -12.54 -2.25 0.95
N ASN A 153 -13.07 -1.05 1.10
CA ASN A 153 -14.38 -0.66 0.57
C ASN A 153 -14.24 -0.05 -0.84
N ILE A 154 -13.54 -0.75 -1.72
CA ILE A 154 -13.36 -0.38 -3.13
C ILE A 154 -13.86 -1.53 -3.98
N SER A 155 -14.75 -1.22 -4.93
CA SER A 155 -15.18 -2.17 -5.95
C SER A 155 -14.34 -1.97 -7.20
N ILE A 156 -13.81 -3.05 -7.76
CA ILE A 156 -13.24 -3.04 -9.11
C ILE A 156 -14.34 -3.43 -10.09
N LYS A 157 -14.55 -2.65 -11.15
CA LYS A 157 -15.57 -2.90 -12.18
C LYS A 157 -14.99 -2.69 -13.57
N LYS A 158 -15.49 -3.46 -14.54
CA LYS A 158 -15.19 -3.23 -15.97
C LYS A 158 -15.53 -1.82 -16.40
N LEU A 159 -14.77 -1.30 -17.37
CA LEU A 159 -15.05 -0.03 -18.02
C LEU A 159 -16.47 -0.02 -18.61
N ALA A 160 -17.21 1.04 -18.33
CA ALA A 160 -18.48 1.36 -18.97
C ALA A 160 -18.35 2.74 -19.64
N LYS A 161 -19.15 3.02 -20.67
CA LYS A 161 -19.09 4.29 -21.41
C LYS A 161 -19.29 5.52 -20.50
N SER A 162 -20.15 5.40 -19.48
CA SER A 162 -20.37 6.45 -18.47
C SER A 162 -19.14 6.79 -17.62
N HIS A 163 -18.12 5.92 -17.58
CA HIS A 163 -16.89 6.14 -16.81
C HIS A 163 -15.85 6.98 -17.59
N VAL A 164 -15.94 7.01 -18.92
CA VAL A 164 -14.90 7.58 -19.81
C VAL A 164 -14.52 9.04 -19.45
N PRO A 165 -15.47 9.97 -19.25
CA PRO A 165 -15.12 11.35 -18.92
C PRO A 165 -14.31 11.49 -17.63
N HIS A 166 -14.64 10.70 -16.61
CA HIS A 166 -13.94 10.71 -15.32
C HIS A 166 -12.54 10.11 -15.43
N ILE A 167 -12.37 9.05 -16.22
CA ILE A 167 -11.06 8.44 -16.47
C ILE A 167 -10.13 9.43 -17.18
N ILE A 168 -10.62 10.11 -18.21
CA ILE A 168 -9.86 11.15 -18.92
C ILE A 168 -9.47 12.26 -17.96
N SER A 169 -10.40 12.74 -17.12
CA SER A 169 -10.10 13.77 -16.12
C SER A 169 -9.01 13.34 -15.13
N ILE A 170 -9.04 12.08 -14.64
CA ILE A 170 -7.98 11.55 -13.77
C ILE A 170 -6.64 11.46 -14.52
N ALA A 171 -6.66 11.01 -15.78
CA ALA A 171 -5.47 10.88 -16.61
C ALA A 171 -4.83 12.25 -16.90
N ASP A 172 -5.61 13.24 -17.31
CA ASP A 172 -5.12 14.60 -17.62
C ASP A 172 -4.45 15.25 -16.41
N ASN A 173 -5.04 15.09 -15.24
CA ASN A 173 -4.52 15.64 -14.00
C ASN A 173 -3.16 15.02 -13.59
N LEU A 174 -2.94 13.74 -13.86
CA LEU A 174 -1.80 12.98 -13.31
C LEU A 174 -0.72 12.62 -14.33
N LEU A 175 -1.11 12.39 -15.57
CA LEU A 175 -0.23 11.99 -16.67
C LEU A 175 0.05 13.15 -17.63
N GLY A 176 -0.76 14.20 -17.57
CA GLY A 176 -0.71 15.35 -18.47
C GLY A 176 -1.86 15.32 -19.46
N LYS A 177 -2.24 16.52 -19.91
CA LYS A 177 -3.37 16.71 -20.83
C LYS A 177 -3.19 15.90 -22.11
N ASP A 178 -4.27 15.29 -22.58
CA ASP A 178 -4.35 14.54 -23.85
C ASP A 178 -3.47 13.26 -23.87
N HIS A 179 -2.95 12.84 -22.70
CA HIS A 179 -2.17 11.60 -22.58
C HIS A 179 -3.01 10.35 -22.92
N LEU A 180 -4.30 10.38 -22.63
CA LEU A 180 -5.23 9.30 -22.89
C LEU A 180 -6.33 9.76 -23.84
N SER A 181 -6.33 9.23 -25.06
CA SER A 181 -7.36 9.54 -26.05
C SER A 181 -8.65 8.77 -25.80
N GLN A 182 -9.78 9.44 -26.08
CA GLN A 182 -11.11 8.84 -26.00
C GLN A 182 -11.24 7.62 -26.91
N GLU A 183 -10.61 7.64 -28.10
CA GLU A 183 -10.65 6.53 -29.05
C GLU A 183 -10.17 5.19 -28.46
N VAL A 184 -9.12 5.22 -27.62
CA VAL A 184 -8.62 4.01 -26.96
C VAL A 184 -9.67 3.47 -25.99
N LEU A 185 -10.29 4.34 -25.20
CA LEU A 185 -11.33 3.95 -24.25
C LEU A 185 -12.60 3.45 -24.96
N ASP A 186 -12.95 4.04 -26.10
CA ASP A 186 -14.08 3.61 -26.91
C ASP A 186 -13.86 2.21 -27.48
N LYS A 187 -12.66 1.92 -28.01
CA LYS A 187 -12.27 0.57 -28.45
C LYS A 187 -12.41 -0.48 -27.33
N ILE A 188 -12.01 -0.13 -26.12
CA ILE A 188 -12.13 -1.02 -24.95
C ILE A 188 -13.59 -1.21 -24.56
N SER A 189 -14.35 -0.12 -24.47
CA SER A 189 -15.77 -0.16 -24.07
C SER A 189 -16.65 -0.91 -25.07
N ASN A 190 -16.24 -0.97 -26.34
CA ASN A 190 -16.91 -1.72 -27.40
C ASN A 190 -16.46 -3.20 -27.47
N GLY A 191 -15.65 -3.68 -26.52
CA GLY A 191 -15.37 -5.11 -26.34
C GLY A 191 -14.15 -5.65 -27.08
N SER A 192 -13.12 -4.84 -27.31
CA SER A 192 -11.87 -5.34 -27.89
C SER A 192 -11.28 -6.49 -27.03
N PRO A 193 -11.01 -7.68 -27.59
CA PRO A 193 -10.63 -8.87 -26.81
C PRO A 193 -9.22 -8.78 -26.21
N ASP A 194 -8.36 -7.95 -26.79
CA ASP A 194 -6.96 -7.82 -26.39
C ASP A 194 -6.71 -6.65 -25.45
N TYR A 195 -7.73 -5.85 -25.13
CA TYR A 195 -7.59 -4.72 -24.23
C TYR A 195 -8.47 -4.85 -23.00
N TYR A 196 -7.92 -4.43 -21.87
CA TYR A 196 -8.54 -4.52 -20.56
C TYR A 196 -8.50 -3.16 -19.89
N CYS A 197 -9.64 -2.74 -19.36
CA CYS A 197 -9.74 -1.57 -18.51
C CYS A 197 -10.77 -1.81 -17.43
N GLU A 198 -10.36 -1.62 -16.19
CA GLU A 198 -11.24 -1.62 -15.05
C GLU A 198 -11.00 -0.38 -14.20
N VAL A 199 -12.05 0.03 -13.50
CA VAL A 199 -12.09 1.20 -12.63
C VAL A 199 -12.24 0.77 -11.18
N ALA A 200 -11.58 1.51 -10.29
CA ALA A 200 -11.79 1.43 -8.85
C ALA A 200 -12.85 2.46 -8.45
N ILE A 201 -13.90 1.98 -7.78
CA ILE A 201 -15.04 2.79 -7.33
C ILE A 201 -15.14 2.76 -5.81
N ASP A 202 -15.28 3.93 -5.19
CA ASP A 202 -15.44 4.08 -3.74
C ASP A 202 -16.88 3.86 -3.25
N THR A 203 -17.09 3.97 -1.94
CA THR A 203 -18.41 3.81 -1.31
C THR A 203 -19.43 4.88 -1.70
N HIS A 204 -18.98 6.00 -2.28
CA HIS A 204 -19.82 7.08 -2.77
C HIS A 204 -20.05 6.98 -4.29
N ASN A 205 -19.73 5.83 -4.89
CA ASN A 205 -19.82 5.56 -6.32
C ASN A 205 -18.92 6.48 -7.18
N LYS A 206 -17.85 7.02 -6.59
CA LYS A 206 -16.86 7.84 -7.30
C LYS A 206 -15.73 6.98 -7.84
N ILE A 207 -15.31 7.24 -9.08
CA ILE A 207 -14.10 6.63 -9.66
C ILE A 207 -12.87 7.26 -9.01
N VAL A 208 -12.02 6.42 -8.42
CA VAL A 208 -10.81 6.83 -7.69
C VAL A 208 -9.53 6.26 -8.29
N GLY A 209 -9.63 5.51 -9.38
CA GLY A 209 -8.49 4.97 -10.10
C GLY A 209 -8.93 4.04 -11.22
N PHE A 210 -7.99 3.69 -12.09
CA PHE A 210 -8.21 2.78 -13.19
C PHE A 210 -6.88 2.17 -13.66
N TYR A 211 -6.97 1.11 -14.47
CA TYR A 211 -5.83 0.63 -15.25
C TYR A 211 -6.21 0.48 -16.72
N ILE A 212 -5.21 0.50 -17.60
CA ILE A 212 -5.30 0.06 -18.98
C ILE A 212 -4.21 -0.98 -19.20
N GLY A 213 -4.63 -2.18 -19.61
CA GLY A 213 -3.75 -3.27 -20.01
C GLY A 213 -4.10 -3.75 -21.40
N TYR A 214 -3.14 -4.34 -22.11
CA TYR A 214 -3.40 -4.97 -23.40
C TYR A 214 -2.51 -6.18 -23.65
N ILE A 215 -2.91 -7.06 -24.55
CA ILE A 215 -2.14 -8.23 -24.99
C ILE A 215 -1.49 -7.91 -26.33
N THR A 216 -0.25 -8.34 -26.49
CA THR A 216 0.55 -8.15 -27.71
C THR A 216 1.52 -9.31 -27.92
N HIS A 217 2.25 -9.28 -29.04
CA HIS A 217 3.30 -10.22 -29.39
C HIS A 217 4.72 -9.62 -29.18
N PRO A 218 5.77 -10.45 -29.01
CA PRO A 218 7.14 -10.01 -28.73
C PRO A 218 7.69 -8.96 -29.70
N LYS A 219 7.46 -9.13 -31.00
CA LYS A 219 7.98 -8.22 -32.04
C LYS A 219 7.57 -6.76 -31.82
N ILE A 220 6.36 -6.52 -31.33
CA ILE A 220 5.83 -5.17 -31.06
C ILE A 220 6.47 -4.59 -29.80
N ILE A 221 6.92 -5.44 -28.86
CA ILE A 221 7.55 -4.99 -27.62
C ILE A 221 8.96 -4.47 -27.87
N GLU A 222 9.74 -5.11 -28.76
CA GLU A 222 11.10 -4.65 -29.10
C GLU A 222 11.08 -3.18 -29.55
N GLU A 223 10.19 -2.85 -30.49
CA GLU A 223 9.99 -1.49 -31.00
C GLU A 223 9.50 -0.54 -29.90
N LYS A 224 8.49 -0.96 -29.13
CA LYS A 224 7.84 -0.08 -28.15
C LYS A 224 8.63 0.15 -26.87
N MET A 225 9.57 -0.73 -26.53
CA MET A 225 10.36 -0.67 -25.29
C MET A 225 11.75 -0.04 -25.50
N ARG A 226 12.15 0.24 -26.75
CA ARG A 226 13.49 0.77 -27.09
C ARG A 226 14.64 -0.05 -26.47
N ILE A 227 14.47 -1.37 -26.40
CA ILE A 227 15.47 -2.31 -25.87
C ILE A 227 16.13 -3.09 -27.00
N THR A 228 17.42 -3.40 -26.86
CA THR A 228 18.14 -4.19 -27.85
C THR A 228 17.84 -5.69 -27.69
N GLN A 229 18.06 -6.48 -28.75
CA GLN A 229 17.85 -7.94 -28.74
C GLN A 229 18.62 -8.65 -27.62
N ASP A 230 19.77 -8.13 -27.21
CA ASP A 230 20.64 -8.75 -26.21
C ASP A 230 20.15 -8.50 -24.77
N GLU A 231 19.38 -7.44 -24.55
CA GLU A 231 18.82 -7.08 -23.24
C GLU A 231 17.49 -7.78 -22.95
N ILE A 232 16.89 -8.38 -23.98
CA ILE A 232 15.60 -9.08 -23.87
C ILE A 232 15.79 -10.45 -23.20
N PRO A 233 15.14 -10.71 -22.05
CA PRO A 233 15.17 -12.04 -21.45
C PRO A 233 14.62 -13.09 -22.43
N ARG A 234 15.24 -14.28 -22.48
CA ARG A 234 14.78 -15.37 -23.37
C ARG A 234 13.29 -15.66 -23.22
N SER A 235 12.77 -15.59 -22.00
CA SER A 235 11.36 -15.78 -21.69
C SER A 235 10.44 -14.75 -22.36
N LEU A 236 10.89 -13.51 -22.59
CA LEU A 236 10.15 -12.49 -23.35
C LEU A 236 10.21 -12.77 -24.86
N LYS A 237 11.39 -13.18 -25.36
CA LYS A 237 11.63 -13.47 -26.78
C LYS A 237 10.75 -14.61 -27.33
N TYR A 238 10.51 -15.64 -26.51
CA TYR A 238 9.75 -16.83 -26.91
C TYR A 238 8.29 -16.84 -26.42
N ALA A 239 7.82 -15.77 -25.76
CA ALA A 239 6.44 -15.70 -25.32
C ALA A 239 5.49 -15.52 -26.52
N ASN A 240 4.42 -16.32 -26.59
CA ASN A 240 3.41 -16.16 -27.65
C ASN A 240 2.45 -15.02 -27.36
N LYS A 241 2.11 -14.81 -26.08
CA LYS A 241 1.21 -13.74 -25.62
C LYS A 241 1.86 -12.99 -24.47
N ILE A 242 2.01 -11.68 -24.64
CA ILE A 242 2.57 -10.80 -23.64
C ILE A 242 1.51 -9.78 -23.22
N GLY A 243 1.23 -9.72 -21.92
CA GLY A 243 0.40 -8.68 -21.33
C GLY A 243 1.24 -7.44 -21.06
N VAL A 244 0.68 -6.26 -21.28
CA VAL A 244 1.32 -4.99 -20.97
C VAL A 244 0.42 -4.22 -20.03
N ILE A 245 0.90 -3.92 -18.82
CA ILE A 245 0.27 -2.94 -17.94
C ILE A 245 0.72 -1.56 -18.46
N LYS A 246 -0.10 -0.94 -19.30
CA LYS A 246 0.24 0.33 -19.96
C LYS A 246 0.10 1.51 -19.01
N THR A 247 -1.01 1.54 -18.29
CA THR A 247 -1.40 2.68 -17.47
C THR A 247 -2.04 2.16 -16.19
N LEU A 248 -1.61 2.69 -15.05
CA LEU A 248 -2.25 2.43 -13.76
C LEU A 248 -2.22 3.71 -12.95
N VAL A 249 -3.40 4.24 -12.65
CA VAL A 249 -3.56 5.55 -12.04
C VAL A 249 -4.54 5.46 -10.88
N VAL A 250 -4.20 6.13 -9.79
CA VAL A 250 -5.07 6.31 -8.63
C VAL A 250 -5.09 7.80 -8.31
N ASP A 251 -6.29 8.34 -8.10
CA ASP A 251 -6.50 9.72 -7.67
C ASP A 251 -5.63 10.04 -6.45
N GLU A 252 -4.98 11.21 -6.42
CA GLU A 252 -3.96 11.55 -5.42
C GLU A 252 -4.45 11.38 -3.98
N LYS A 253 -5.72 11.73 -3.72
CA LYS A 253 -6.33 11.65 -2.38
C LYS A 253 -6.58 10.21 -1.93
N HIS A 254 -6.40 9.26 -2.83
CA HIS A 254 -6.66 7.82 -2.64
C HIS A 254 -5.38 6.97 -2.80
N GLN A 255 -4.24 7.59 -3.11
CA GLN A 255 -2.95 6.90 -3.20
C GLN A 255 -2.43 6.45 -1.82
N GLY A 256 -1.66 5.36 -1.80
CA GLY A 256 -1.08 4.80 -0.58
C GLY A 256 -2.04 3.95 0.26
N TYR A 257 -3.28 3.74 -0.18
CA TYR A 257 -4.28 2.89 0.49
C TYR A 257 -4.48 1.53 -0.18
N GLY A 258 -3.55 1.08 -1.04
CA GLY A 258 -3.56 -0.25 -1.67
C GLY A 258 -4.46 -0.39 -2.90
N ILE A 259 -5.09 0.69 -3.38
CA ILE A 259 -5.98 0.67 -4.54
C ILE A 259 -5.23 0.29 -5.83
N GLY A 260 -4.03 0.85 -6.02
CA GLY A 260 -3.20 0.53 -7.19
C GLY A 260 -2.82 -0.95 -7.23
N THR A 261 -2.48 -1.54 -6.09
CA THR A 261 -2.21 -2.99 -5.99
C THR A 261 -3.44 -3.81 -6.41
N LYS A 262 -4.63 -3.48 -5.90
CA LYS A 262 -5.88 -4.17 -6.29
C LYS A 262 -6.17 -4.07 -7.79
N LEU A 263 -5.95 -2.90 -8.39
CA LEU A 263 -6.11 -2.70 -9.84
C LEU A 263 -5.11 -3.56 -10.63
N ALA A 264 -3.84 -3.56 -10.21
CA ALA A 264 -2.80 -4.37 -10.85
C ALA A 264 -3.09 -5.87 -10.73
N GLU A 265 -3.48 -6.36 -9.55
CA GLU A 265 -3.89 -7.75 -9.34
C GLU A 265 -5.07 -8.15 -10.24
N SER A 266 -6.05 -7.26 -10.42
CA SER A 266 -7.17 -7.50 -11.32
C SER A 266 -6.73 -7.60 -12.79
N CYS A 267 -5.84 -6.70 -13.24
CA CYS A 267 -5.23 -6.79 -14.56
C CYS A 267 -4.48 -8.11 -14.77
N MET A 268 -3.66 -8.51 -13.79
CA MET A 268 -2.94 -9.79 -13.82
C MET A 268 -3.89 -10.99 -13.91
N LYS A 269 -5.05 -10.93 -13.24
CA LYS A 269 -6.07 -11.98 -13.32
C LYS A 269 -6.68 -12.08 -14.72
N GLU A 270 -6.95 -10.97 -15.38
CA GLU A 270 -7.43 -10.97 -16.77
C GLU A 270 -6.38 -11.51 -17.74
N PHE A 271 -5.11 -11.13 -17.58
CA PHE A 271 -4.01 -11.69 -18.37
C PHE A 271 -3.84 -13.21 -18.19
N LYS A 272 -3.90 -13.70 -16.95
CA LYS A 272 -3.86 -15.14 -16.67
C LYS A 272 -5.01 -15.89 -17.35
N LYS A 273 -6.23 -15.37 -17.30
CA LYS A 273 -7.39 -15.97 -17.99
C LYS A 273 -7.21 -16.02 -19.51
N ALA A 274 -6.53 -15.02 -20.09
CA ALA A 274 -6.28 -14.93 -21.52
C ALA A 274 -5.10 -15.81 -22.01
N GLY A 275 -4.44 -16.54 -21.09
CA GLY A 275 -3.28 -17.38 -21.40
C GLY A 275 -2.03 -16.57 -21.72
N VAL A 276 -1.90 -15.37 -21.15
CA VAL A 276 -0.66 -14.59 -21.21
C VAL A 276 0.44 -15.34 -20.45
N GLN A 277 1.62 -15.42 -21.04
CA GLN A 277 2.78 -16.13 -20.48
C GLN A 277 3.76 -15.19 -19.78
N MET A 278 3.76 -13.93 -20.21
CA MET A 278 4.62 -12.90 -19.67
C MET A 278 3.87 -11.58 -19.57
N VAL A 279 4.16 -10.81 -18.52
CA VAL A 279 3.64 -9.45 -18.36
C VAL A 279 4.79 -8.47 -18.29
N CYS A 280 4.65 -7.33 -18.98
CA CYS A 280 5.58 -6.22 -18.93
C CYS A 280 4.90 -4.94 -18.43
N SER A 281 5.70 -4.04 -17.86
CA SER A 281 5.27 -2.69 -17.49
C SER A 281 6.45 -1.74 -17.61
N ILE A 282 6.18 -0.51 -18.04
CA ILE A 282 7.16 0.58 -17.99
C ILE A 282 6.81 1.48 -16.81
N ALA A 283 7.81 1.76 -15.98
CA ALA A 283 7.73 2.77 -14.93
C ALA A 283 8.62 3.97 -15.29
N THR A 284 8.19 5.16 -14.92
CA THR A 284 8.98 6.39 -14.98
C THR A 284 9.76 6.55 -13.69
N LYS A 285 11.08 6.67 -13.83
CA LYS A 285 12.02 7.04 -12.77
C LYS A 285 12.46 8.49 -12.95
N TYR A 286 12.32 9.26 -11.88
CA TYR A 286 12.75 10.65 -11.80
C TYR A 286 13.39 10.88 -10.43
N LYS A 287 14.66 11.33 -10.44
CA LYS A 287 15.50 11.40 -9.23
C LYS A 287 15.50 10.06 -8.49
N ASN A 288 15.20 10.07 -7.18
CA ASN A 288 15.19 8.88 -6.33
C ASN A 288 13.82 8.19 -6.26
N SER A 289 12.89 8.52 -7.15
CA SER A 289 11.53 7.97 -7.17
C SER A 289 11.26 7.24 -8.48
N THR A 290 10.69 6.05 -8.39
CA THR A 290 10.18 5.30 -9.55
C THR A 290 8.71 5.01 -9.33
N ASN A 291 7.84 5.48 -10.22
CA ASN A 291 6.41 5.23 -10.09
C ASN A 291 6.12 3.72 -10.17
N MET A 292 5.05 3.27 -9.50
CA MET A 292 4.63 1.85 -9.48
C MET A 292 5.66 0.82 -8.97
N ASN A 293 6.91 1.17 -8.66
CA ASN A 293 7.97 0.25 -8.24
C ASN A 293 7.52 -0.67 -7.09
N GLY A 294 6.95 -0.09 -6.03
CA GLY A 294 6.44 -0.88 -4.90
C GLY A 294 5.30 -1.82 -5.28
N ILE A 295 4.43 -1.46 -6.24
CA ILE A 295 3.35 -2.35 -6.71
C ILE A 295 3.94 -3.50 -7.53
N LEU A 296 4.84 -3.19 -8.48
CA LEU A 296 5.43 -4.16 -9.38
C LEU A 296 6.33 -5.16 -8.63
N LYS A 297 7.21 -4.69 -7.75
CA LYS A 297 8.03 -5.55 -6.88
C LYS A 297 7.17 -6.47 -6.02
N ASN A 298 6.09 -5.95 -5.40
CA ASN A 298 5.18 -6.77 -4.58
C ASN A 298 4.43 -7.83 -5.39
N LEU A 299 4.24 -7.62 -6.69
CA LEU A 299 3.67 -8.62 -7.60
C LEU A 299 4.72 -9.60 -8.15
N GLY A 300 6.00 -9.44 -7.78
CA GLY A 300 7.10 -10.31 -8.20
C GLY A 300 7.78 -9.91 -9.51
N PHE A 301 7.49 -8.72 -10.03
CA PHE A 301 8.16 -8.25 -11.25
C PHE A 301 9.64 -7.97 -10.98
N ASN A 302 10.46 -8.29 -11.98
CA ASN A 302 11.89 -7.98 -12.00
C ASN A 302 12.16 -6.82 -12.95
N ILE A 303 13.19 -6.03 -12.65
CA ILE A 303 13.70 -5.00 -13.56
C ILE A 303 14.54 -5.71 -14.64
N ILE A 304 14.23 -5.42 -15.91
CA ILE A 304 15.04 -5.86 -17.06
C ILE A 304 16.16 -4.85 -17.29
N VAL A 305 15.80 -3.59 -17.49
CA VAL A 305 16.72 -2.52 -17.90
C VAL A 305 16.17 -1.16 -17.52
N GLU A 306 17.06 -0.19 -17.35
CA GLU A 306 16.74 1.23 -17.25
C GLU A 306 17.23 1.95 -18.52
N VAL A 307 16.34 2.69 -19.17
CA VAL A 307 16.61 3.44 -20.39
C VAL A 307 16.53 4.94 -20.08
N PRO A 308 17.68 5.65 -19.97
CA PRO A 308 17.71 7.09 -19.73
C PRO A 308 17.04 7.88 -20.86
N GLU A 309 16.51 9.06 -20.53
CA GLU A 309 15.96 10.03 -21.50
C GLU A 309 14.94 9.42 -22.47
N TYR A 310 14.19 8.42 -22.01
CA TYR A 310 13.36 7.56 -22.84
C TYR A 310 12.35 8.32 -23.70
N TRP A 311 11.80 9.40 -23.15
CA TRP A 311 10.79 10.23 -23.77
C TRP A 311 11.35 11.55 -24.33
N SER A 312 12.67 11.71 -24.43
CA SER A 312 13.30 12.96 -24.86
C SER A 312 12.86 13.37 -26.27
N ASP A 313 13.11 12.51 -27.27
CA ASP A 313 12.73 12.77 -28.67
C ASP A 313 11.22 12.96 -28.82
N GLU A 314 10.42 12.10 -28.16
CA GLU A 314 8.96 12.17 -28.24
C GLU A 314 8.42 13.49 -27.66
N SER A 315 9.02 13.97 -26.57
CA SER A 315 8.63 15.24 -25.95
C SER A 315 8.97 16.45 -26.81
N ILE A 316 10.08 16.39 -27.57
CA ILE A 316 10.46 17.43 -28.53
C ILE A 316 9.49 17.40 -29.72
N GLU A 317 9.31 16.23 -30.33
CA GLU A 317 8.46 16.03 -31.52
C GLU A 317 7.01 16.46 -31.27
N LYS A 318 6.44 16.04 -30.13
CA LYS A 318 5.06 16.34 -29.77
C LYS A 318 4.90 17.66 -28.99
N GLY A 319 6.01 18.31 -28.62
CA GLY A 319 6.00 19.59 -27.92
C GLY A 319 5.34 19.58 -26.54
N TYR A 320 5.32 18.45 -25.83
CA TYR A 320 4.72 18.36 -24.49
C TYR A 320 5.76 18.57 -23.38
N LYS A 321 5.32 19.14 -22.25
CA LYS A 321 6.13 19.26 -21.03
C LYS A 321 5.86 18.07 -20.12
N CYS A 322 6.91 17.35 -19.74
CA CYS A 322 6.76 16.19 -18.85
C CYS A 322 6.19 16.61 -17.49
N MET A 323 5.25 15.83 -16.95
CA MET A 323 4.66 16.11 -15.63
C MET A 323 5.66 16.04 -14.47
N GLN A 324 6.81 15.36 -14.65
CA GLN A 324 7.88 15.29 -13.66
C GLN A 324 8.97 16.35 -13.89
N CYS A 325 9.49 16.48 -15.12
CA CYS A 325 10.54 17.45 -15.45
C CYS A 325 10.02 18.90 -15.48
N LYS A 326 8.74 19.09 -15.86
CA LYS A 326 8.10 20.39 -16.12
C LYS A 326 8.69 21.20 -17.30
N GLU A 327 9.58 20.57 -18.06
CA GLU A 327 10.26 21.15 -19.22
C GLU A 327 10.32 20.15 -20.40
N THR A 328 10.84 20.63 -21.52
CA THR A 328 11.12 19.88 -22.75
C THR A 328 12.58 20.20 -23.12
N PRO A 329 13.45 19.20 -23.39
CA PRO A 329 13.14 17.76 -23.46
C PRO A 329 12.87 17.09 -22.12
N CYS A 330 12.26 15.90 -22.18
CA CYS A 330 12.05 15.05 -21.01
C CYS A 330 13.31 14.26 -20.65
N HIS A 331 13.82 14.47 -19.44
CA HIS A 331 14.99 13.76 -18.89
C HIS A 331 14.63 12.58 -17.97
N CYS A 332 13.41 12.04 -18.07
CA CYS A 332 13.01 10.89 -17.24
C CYS A 332 13.60 9.59 -17.78
N THR A 333 13.93 8.68 -16.86
CA THR A 333 14.37 7.32 -17.17
C THR A 333 13.16 6.37 -17.20
N ALA A 334 13.09 5.49 -18.19
CA ALA A 334 12.14 4.38 -18.18
C ALA A 334 12.78 3.17 -17.49
N VAL A 335 12.09 2.59 -16.51
CA VAL A 335 12.47 1.33 -15.86
C VAL A 335 11.51 0.25 -16.36
N ILE A 336 12.05 -0.74 -17.05
CA ILE A 336 11.27 -1.77 -17.71
C ILE A 336 11.21 -3.00 -16.80
N TYR A 337 10.00 -3.45 -16.52
CA TYR A 337 9.73 -4.60 -15.66
C TYR A 337 9.15 -5.77 -16.44
N ASN A 338 9.43 -6.99 -15.99
CA ASN A 338 8.73 -8.19 -16.44
C ASN A 338 8.36 -9.16 -15.32
N LEU A 339 7.40 -10.02 -15.62
CA LEU A 339 7.02 -11.16 -14.80
C LEU A 339 6.56 -12.31 -15.71
N THR A 340 7.07 -13.51 -15.47
CA THR A 340 6.55 -14.74 -16.09
C THR A 340 5.39 -15.24 -15.22
N ILE A 341 4.24 -15.59 -15.81
CA ILE A 341 3.01 -15.93 -15.08
C ILE A 341 2.35 -17.24 -15.47
#